data_AF-A0A930A210-F1
#
_entry.id   AF-A0A930A210-F1
#
_cell.length_a   1.000
_cell.length_b   1.000
_cell.length_c   1.000
_cell.angle_alpha   90.00
_cell.angle_beta   90.00
_cell.angle_gamma   90.00
#
_symmetry.space_group_name_H-M   'P 1'
#
loop_
_entity.id
_entity.type
_entity.pdbx_description
1 polymer ?
#
loop_
_entity_poly.entity_id
_entity_poly.type
_entity_poly.pdbx_seq_one_letter_code
_entity_poly.pdbx_strand_id
1 'polypeptide(L)'
;MPEIKLTNITKRWGKFYAVDNLNLHIENNSFITILGPSGCGKTTTLRMIAGLETPTSGQIKIGDQIVYDSDQGINIPPNKRKVGFLFQNYALWPNMTVYDNISFGLKNIKEELPVMDIELKTTSDVIRSLQNTNKLSQIFEECKEKTGKIDKKRLLLKLINTYTISKYTAEKIFKFNLHSSNAIEQDTKKYIQQFEEKKNKLIAAHQAKNETINEKFEVLENGKVKTTIRRLSNEEIDLSVNRVSRIVKIGMFMDRYPAELSGGQQQRVAIARTLAPEPQVLFMDEPLSNLDAKLRLEMRYELQRLHVETGSTFVYVTHDQMEAMTLSTKICLMNNGLLQQYDYPLSLYNKPNNLFCADFVGNPSINFLEAKGKQNQDGTFTFTVLDNKTAVFTPEHNFNMQEWFEHRDAEKHSNDLDEKSSTKVEKENKDEVFKYHIQKVNEDYISDDDVIITNEDFILGIRPEKITVDVNGKLDAAVDGSMPTGMESTLKLNINNYLLTSVIFGNQSFVIGDQVHITVLPYDILLYDRKSGKLIASGSVTIQ
;
A
#
# COMPACT_ATOMS: atom_id res chain seq x y z
N MET A 1 -13.16 -5.65 7.24
CA MET A 1 -13.12 -4.19 6.97
C MET A 1 -13.90 -3.91 5.70
N PRO A 2 -14.32 -2.67 5.40
CA PRO A 2 -15.23 -2.40 4.29
C PRO A 2 -14.51 -2.41 2.94
N GLU A 3 -15.28 -2.82 1.94
CA GLU A 3 -14.98 -2.77 0.52
C GLU A 3 -15.01 -1.30 0.07
N ILE A 4 -14.24 -0.94 -0.96
CA ILE A 4 -14.33 0.40 -1.55
C ILE A 4 -14.64 0.26 -3.03
N LYS A 5 -15.70 0.93 -3.48
CA LYS A 5 -16.13 0.91 -4.88
C LYS A 5 -16.17 2.32 -5.43
N LEU A 6 -15.44 2.54 -6.51
CA LEU A 6 -15.45 3.76 -7.31
C LEU A 6 -16.17 3.44 -8.62
N THR A 7 -17.18 4.22 -8.97
CA THR A 7 -17.94 4.08 -10.21
C THR A 7 -17.89 5.39 -10.98
N ASN A 8 -17.34 5.34 -12.20
CA ASN A 8 -17.21 6.46 -13.13
C ASN A 8 -16.63 7.75 -12.49
N ILE A 9 -15.65 7.59 -11.60
CA ILE A 9 -15.10 8.72 -10.85
C ILE A 9 -14.26 9.60 -11.76
N THR A 10 -14.61 10.88 -11.82
CA THR A 10 -13.90 11.87 -12.62
C THR A 10 -13.54 13.07 -11.76
N LYS A 11 -12.32 13.57 -11.91
CA LYS A 11 -11.85 14.84 -11.37
C LYS A 11 -11.20 15.67 -12.45
N ARG A 12 -11.75 16.86 -12.67
CA ARG A 12 -11.21 17.85 -13.60
C ARG A 12 -11.14 19.25 -13.00
N TRP A 13 -10.19 20.03 -13.49
CA TRP A 13 -10.06 21.46 -13.24
C TRP A 13 -10.09 22.18 -14.59
N GLY A 14 -11.23 22.80 -14.91
CA GLY A 14 -11.44 23.37 -16.24
C GLY A 14 -11.42 22.29 -17.32
N LYS A 15 -10.44 22.41 -18.24
CA LYS A 15 -10.17 21.46 -19.34
C LYS A 15 -9.19 20.34 -18.97
N PHE A 16 -8.51 20.44 -17.82
CA PHE A 16 -7.54 19.44 -17.40
C PHE A 16 -8.21 18.31 -16.60
N TYR A 17 -8.04 17.07 -17.03
CA TYR A 17 -8.60 15.88 -16.40
C TYR A 17 -7.51 15.16 -15.59
N ALA A 18 -7.61 15.24 -14.27
CA ALA A 18 -6.66 14.63 -13.35
C ALA A 18 -6.94 13.15 -13.10
N VAL A 19 -8.23 12.79 -13.10
CA VAL A 19 -8.72 11.41 -13.07
C VAL A 19 -9.93 11.37 -13.98
N ASP A 20 -9.97 10.40 -14.90
CA ASP A 20 -10.99 10.33 -15.94
C ASP A 20 -11.66 8.96 -15.93
N ASN A 21 -12.97 8.95 -15.66
CA ASN A 21 -13.83 7.76 -15.67
C ASN A 21 -13.28 6.54 -14.90
N LEU A 22 -12.70 6.75 -13.73
CA LEU A 22 -12.10 5.69 -12.93
C LEU A 22 -13.16 4.76 -12.33
N ASN A 23 -13.06 3.49 -12.69
CA ASN A 23 -13.82 2.39 -12.10
C ASN A 23 -12.85 1.48 -11.34
N LEU A 24 -13.07 1.29 -10.05
CA LEU A 24 -12.17 0.51 -9.20
C LEU A 24 -12.94 -0.19 -8.08
N HIS A 25 -12.59 -1.45 -7.85
CA HIS A 25 -13.16 -2.28 -6.79
C HIS A 25 -12.04 -2.80 -5.88
N ILE A 26 -12.04 -2.32 -4.65
CA ILE A 26 -11.07 -2.66 -3.61
C ILE A 26 -11.76 -3.59 -2.63
N GLU A 27 -11.26 -4.81 -2.55
CA GLU A 27 -11.82 -5.87 -1.70
C GLU A 27 -11.58 -5.61 -0.21
N ASN A 28 -12.32 -6.34 0.63
CA ASN A 28 -12.13 -6.27 2.08
C ASN A 28 -10.73 -6.76 2.47
N ASN A 29 -10.07 -6.05 3.40
CA ASN A 29 -8.78 -6.44 3.94
C ASN A 29 -7.67 -6.57 2.87
N SER A 30 -7.80 -5.88 1.74
CA SER A 30 -6.74 -5.85 0.72
C SER A 30 -5.69 -4.78 1.00
N PHE A 31 -4.45 -5.04 0.61
CA PHE A 31 -3.41 -4.01 0.49
C PHE A 31 -3.30 -3.62 -0.98
N ILE A 32 -3.88 -2.50 -1.38
CA ILE A 32 -3.85 -2.00 -2.76
C ILE A 32 -2.82 -0.91 -2.89
N THR A 33 -2.03 -0.95 -3.96
CA THR A 33 -1.16 0.16 -4.33
C THR A 33 -1.63 0.83 -5.61
N ILE A 34 -1.71 2.15 -5.59
CA ILE A 34 -1.89 2.98 -6.78
C ILE A 34 -0.49 3.39 -7.25
N LEU A 35 -0.11 2.93 -8.43
CA LEU A 35 1.22 3.08 -9.03
C LEU A 35 1.11 3.87 -10.35
N GLY A 36 2.17 4.58 -10.73
CA GLY A 36 2.26 5.29 -12.00
C GLY A 36 3.21 6.50 -11.95
N PRO A 37 3.46 7.17 -13.08
CA PRO A 37 4.38 8.31 -13.15
C PRO A 37 3.87 9.54 -12.38
N SER A 38 4.73 10.54 -12.21
CA SER A 38 4.31 11.80 -11.60
C SER A 38 3.18 12.44 -12.40
N GLY A 39 2.20 13.04 -11.72
CA GLY A 39 1.06 13.70 -12.36
C GLY A 39 -0.06 12.79 -12.89
N CYS A 40 0.03 11.46 -12.79
CA CYS A 40 -0.98 10.57 -13.38
C CYS A 40 -2.31 10.43 -12.57
N GLY A 41 -2.51 11.21 -11.51
CA GLY A 41 -3.77 11.24 -10.76
C GLY A 41 -3.81 10.40 -9.47
N LYS A 42 -2.74 9.69 -9.09
CA LYS A 42 -2.71 8.78 -7.92
C LYS A 42 -3.14 9.43 -6.60
N THR A 43 -2.45 10.51 -6.23
CA THR A 43 -2.73 11.27 -5.00
C THR A 43 -4.13 11.89 -5.05
N THR A 44 -4.58 12.35 -6.22
CA THR A 44 -5.93 12.87 -6.42
C THR A 44 -6.98 11.78 -6.16
N THR A 45 -6.80 10.58 -6.72
CA THR A 45 -7.66 9.41 -6.46
C THR A 45 -7.72 9.10 -4.96
N LEU A 46 -6.56 9.00 -4.30
CA LEU A 46 -6.49 8.71 -2.87
C LEU A 46 -7.24 9.76 -2.03
N ARG A 47 -7.02 11.05 -2.30
CA ARG A 47 -7.66 12.16 -1.59
C ARG A 47 -9.17 12.22 -1.82
N MET A 48 -9.65 11.84 -3.01
CA MET A 48 -11.09 11.74 -3.29
C MET A 48 -11.77 10.66 -2.46
N ILE A 49 -11.15 9.48 -2.34
CA ILE A 49 -11.68 8.38 -1.51
C ILE A 49 -11.69 8.81 -0.03
N ALA A 50 -10.63 9.46 0.43
CA ALA A 50 -10.53 9.98 1.80
C ALA A 50 -11.48 11.18 2.09
N GLY A 51 -11.99 11.84 1.05
CA GLY A 51 -12.86 13.03 1.15
C GLY A 51 -12.11 14.34 1.32
N LEU A 52 -10.78 14.34 1.17
CA LEU A 52 -9.94 15.54 1.22
C LEU A 52 -10.03 16.35 -0.08
N GLU A 53 -10.42 15.69 -1.17
CA GLU A 53 -10.72 16.30 -2.46
C GLU A 53 -12.14 15.89 -2.86
N THR A 54 -12.90 16.80 -3.48
CA THR A 54 -14.25 16.48 -3.98
C THR A 54 -14.16 16.08 -5.47
N PRO A 55 -14.63 14.88 -5.87
CA PRO A 55 -14.74 14.53 -7.29
C PRO A 55 -15.62 15.50 -8.06
N THR A 56 -15.44 15.56 -9.38
CA THR A 56 -16.33 16.33 -10.26
C THR A 56 -17.61 15.55 -10.57
N SER A 57 -17.51 14.24 -10.76
CA SER A 57 -18.66 13.36 -11.00
C SER A 57 -18.37 11.91 -10.61
N GLY A 58 -19.43 11.09 -10.54
CA GLY A 58 -19.37 9.66 -10.24
C GLY A 58 -19.80 9.34 -8.81
N GLN A 59 -19.47 8.13 -8.36
CA GLN A 59 -19.88 7.64 -7.04
C GLN A 59 -18.72 6.94 -6.31
N ILE A 60 -18.61 7.20 -5.01
CA ILE A 60 -17.70 6.49 -4.10
C ILE A 60 -18.53 5.85 -2.99
N LYS A 61 -18.38 4.54 -2.81
CA LYS A 61 -18.98 3.75 -1.75
C LYS A 61 -17.89 3.13 -0.88
N ILE A 62 -18.04 3.20 0.45
CA ILE A 62 -17.19 2.54 1.45
C ILE A 62 -18.08 1.63 2.29
N GLY A 63 -17.91 0.32 2.14
CA GLY A 63 -18.79 -0.70 2.70
C GLY A 63 -20.20 -0.53 2.15
N ASP A 64 -21.18 -0.38 3.03
CA ASP A 64 -22.56 -0.12 2.63
C ASP A 64 -22.89 1.37 2.46
N GLN A 65 -21.97 2.26 2.86
CA GLN A 65 -22.22 3.70 2.88
C GLN A 65 -21.74 4.36 1.59
N ILE A 66 -22.65 5.07 0.91
CA ILE A 66 -22.30 6.01 -0.16
C ILE A 66 -21.70 7.26 0.49
N VAL A 67 -20.42 7.51 0.23
CA VAL A 67 -19.70 8.66 0.81
C VAL A 67 -19.61 9.84 -0.14
N TYR A 68 -19.78 9.59 -1.45
CA TYR A 68 -19.91 10.61 -2.46
C TYR A 68 -20.79 10.13 -3.60
N ASP A 69 -21.67 10.99 -4.10
CA ASP A 69 -22.49 10.75 -5.28
C ASP A 69 -22.86 12.09 -5.90
N SER A 70 -22.46 12.31 -7.16
CA SER A 70 -22.73 13.57 -7.85
C SER A 70 -24.20 13.80 -8.15
N ASP A 71 -24.95 12.72 -8.44
CA ASP A 71 -26.33 12.79 -8.91
C ASP A 71 -27.29 12.96 -7.74
N GLN A 72 -26.95 12.36 -6.59
CA GLN A 72 -27.70 12.50 -5.34
C GLN A 72 -27.24 13.69 -4.49
N GLY A 73 -26.20 14.42 -4.90
CA GLY A 73 -25.64 15.55 -4.15
C GLY A 73 -25.03 15.16 -2.81
N ILE A 74 -24.54 13.92 -2.68
CA ILE A 74 -23.95 13.40 -1.45
C ILE A 74 -22.46 13.73 -1.43
N ASN A 75 -21.99 14.36 -0.35
CA ASN A 75 -20.56 14.53 -0.08
C ASN A 75 -20.27 14.48 1.42
N ILE A 76 -19.86 13.29 1.90
CA ILE A 76 -19.56 13.07 3.31
C ILE A 76 -18.14 13.58 3.61
N PRO A 77 -17.93 14.43 4.62
CA PRO A 77 -16.61 14.95 4.97
C PRO A 77 -15.68 13.85 5.54
N PRO A 78 -14.35 14.01 5.44
CA PRO A 78 -13.36 13.00 5.86
C PRO A 78 -13.57 12.43 7.27
N ASN A 79 -13.86 13.31 8.23
CA ASN A 79 -14.04 12.94 9.64
C ASN A 79 -15.24 12.00 9.86
N LYS A 80 -16.23 12.02 8.97
CA LYS A 80 -17.40 11.12 9.01
C LYS A 80 -17.22 9.84 8.19
N ARG A 81 -16.13 9.71 7.42
CA ARG A 81 -15.84 8.50 6.63
C ARG A 81 -15.16 7.40 7.44
N LYS A 82 -14.72 7.67 8.68
CA LYS A 82 -14.00 6.74 9.57
C LYS A 82 -12.72 6.15 8.94
N VAL A 83 -11.98 7.01 8.25
CA VAL A 83 -10.75 6.66 7.53
C VAL A 83 -9.52 7.21 8.24
N GLY A 84 -8.41 6.48 8.15
CA GLY A 84 -7.09 6.93 8.58
C GLY A 84 -6.32 7.44 7.36
N PHE A 85 -5.61 8.55 7.50
CA PHE A 85 -4.78 9.10 6.42
C PHE A 85 -3.37 9.40 6.91
N LEU A 86 -2.39 8.81 6.24
CA LEU A 86 -0.96 9.05 6.47
C LEU A 86 -0.40 9.86 5.30
N PHE A 87 0.07 11.07 5.61
CA PHE A 87 0.66 11.98 4.64
C PHE A 87 2.15 11.68 4.41
N GLN A 88 2.65 12.08 3.23
CA GLN A 88 4.07 12.01 2.84
C GLN A 88 4.99 12.69 3.86
N ASN A 89 4.60 13.89 4.30
CA ASN A 89 5.20 14.53 5.47
C ASN A 89 4.45 14.02 6.70
N TYR A 90 5.18 13.48 7.70
CA TYR A 90 4.61 12.84 8.89
C TYR A 90 3.59 13.70 9.66
N ALA A 91 3.57 15.01 9.40
CA ALA A 91 2.62 15.99 9.93
C ALA A 91 2.53 15.91 11.45
N LEU A 92 3.63 15.57 12.13
CA LEU A 92 3.71 15.49 13.58
C LEU A 92 3.73 16.90 14.16
N TRP A 93 3.08 17.09 15.31
CA TRP A 93 3.17 18.34 16.06
C TRP A 93 4.53 18.40 16.77
N PRO A 94 5.42 19.34 16.40
CA PRO A 94 6.79 19.36 16.90
C PRO A 94 6.87 19.68 18.40
N ASN A 95 5.88 20.42 18.92
CA ASN A 95 5.81 20.86 20.31
C ASN A 95 5.02 19.89 21.21
N MET A 96 4.66 18.71 20.68
CA MET A 96 3.95 17.67 21.43
C MET A 96 4.85 16.45 21.58
N THR A 97 4.76 15.76 22.71
CA THR A 97 5.44 14.47 22.90
C THR A 97 4.88 13.41 21.95
N VAL A 98 5.54 12.25 21.85
CA VAL A 98 5.00 11.09 21.14
C VAL A 98 3.62 10.70 21.69
N TYR A 99 3.45 10.67 23.02
CA TYR A 99 2.17 10.40 23.65
C TYR A 99 1.09 11.41 23.23
N ASP A 100 1.45 12.69 23.22
CA ASP A 100 0.51 13.76 22.87
C ASP A 100 0.13 13.72 21.40
N ASN A 101 1.10 13.45 20.50
CA ASN A 101 0.83 13.28 19.08
C ASN A 101 -0.18 12.16 18.80
N ILE A 102 -0.05 11.01 19.48
CA ILE A 102 -0.96 9.87 19.30
C ILE A 102 -2.33 10.14 19.96
N SER A 103 -2.34 10.70 21.17
CA SER A 103 -3.57 10.95 21.93
C SER A 103 -4.39 12.14 21.43
N PHE A 104 -3.80 13.08 20.69
CA PHE A 104 -4.45 14.31 20.26
C PHE A 104 -5.74 14.06 19.46
N GLY A 105 -5.69 13.15 18.48
CA GLY A 105 -6.87 12.80 17.68
C GLY A 105 -8.00 12.23 18.55
N LEU A 106 -7.66 11.34 19.48
CA LEU A 106 -8.62 10.69 20.38
C LEU A 106 -9.32 11.66 21.33
N LYS A 107 -8.59 12.66 21.85
CA LYS A 107 -9.14 13.71 22.75
C LYS A 107 -10.25 14.53 22.08
N ASN A 108 -10.23 14.64 20.76
CA ASN A 108 -11.16 15.44 19.98
C ASN A 108 -12.36 14.63 19.44
N ILE A 109 -12.37 13.31 19.60
CA ILE A 109 -13.50 12.47 19.21
C ILE A 109 -14.69 12.77 20.14
N LYS A 110 -15.80 13.20 19.55
CA LYS A 110 -17.09 13.39 20.21
C LYS A 110 -18.17 12.78 19.35
N GLU A 111 -18.50 11.54 19.65
CA GLU A 111 -19.44 10.72 18.88
C GLU A 111 -20.38 9.99 19.82
N GLU A 112 -21.39 9.34 19.24
CA GLU A 112 -22.25 8.42 19.96
C GLU A 112 -21.43 7.17 20.34
N LEU A 113 -21.11 7.04 21.63
CA LEU A 113 -20.25 5.99 22.18
C LEU A 113 -20.97 5.24 23.31
N PRO A 114 -20.62 3.95 23.54
CA PRO A 114 -21.10 3.20 24.70
C PRO A 114 -20.84 3.95 26.00
N VAL A 115 -21.80 3.94 26.91
CA VAL A 115 -21.60 4.36 28.30
C VAL A 115 -20.79 3.28 29.01
N MET A 116 -19.68 3.68 29.61
CA MET A 116 -18.71 2.78 30.23
C MET A 116 -18.62 3.05 31.73
N ASP A 117 -18.60 1.99 32.55
CA ASP A 117 -18.22 2.10 33.95
C ASP A 117 -16.69 1.97 34.07
N ILE A 118 -16.01 3.11 33.96
CA ILE A 118 -14.55 3.21 34.05
C ILE A 118 -14.07 2.81 35.45
N GLU A 119 -14.84 3.08 36.50
CA GLU A 119 -14.43 2.78 37.87
C GLU A 119 -14.48 1.27 38.14
N LEU A 120 -15.49 0.58 37.62
CA LEU A 120 -15.59 -0.87 37.66
C LEU A 120 -14.47 -1.53 36.85
N LYS A 121 -14.15 -0.98 35.67
CA LYS A 121 -13.01 -1.43 34.86
C LYS A 121 -11.69 -1.29 35.61
N THR A 122 -11.35 -0.09 36.09
CA THR A 122 -10.12 0.15 36.85
C THR A 122 -10.06 -0.73 38.11
N THR A 123 -11.18 -0.91 38.81
CA THR A 123 -11.28 -1.83 39.96
C THR A 123 -10.95 -3.27 39.56
N SER A 124 -11.54 -3.75 38.46
CA SER A 124 -11.33 -5.11 37.96
C SER A 124 -9.91 -5.32 37.46
N ASP A 125 -9.32 -4.33 36.79
CA ASP A 125 -7.93 -4.36 36.34
C ASP A 125 -6.93 -4.37 37.51
N VAL A 126 -7.21 -3.63 38.60
CA VAL A 126 -6.42 -3.71 39.83
C VAL A 126 -6.49 -5.12 40.43
N ILE A 127 -7.68 -5.68 40.60
CA ILE A 127 -7.84 -7.04 41.14
C ILE A 127 -7.05 -8.03 40.31
N ARG A 128 -7.22 -8.02 38.98
CA ARG A 128 -6.50 -8.91 38.04
C ARG A 128 -4.98 -8.76 38.16
N SER A 129 -4.48 -7.52 38.24
CA SER A 129 -3.04 -7.25 38.33
C SER A 129 -2.43 -7.73 39.64
N LEU A 130 -3.22 -7.74 40.72
CA LEU A 130 -2.79 -8.19 42.04
C LEU A 130 -2.91 -9.72 42.23
N GLN A 131 -3.73 -10.43 41.44
CA GLN A 131 -3.92 -11.87 41.59
C GLN A 131 -2.63 -12.70 41.39
N ASN A 132 -1.69 -12.24 40.56
CA ASN A 132 -0.43 -12.94 40.30
C ASN A 132 0.73 -12.29 41.06
N THR A 133 0.79 -12.55 42.37
CA THR A 133 1.82 -11.97 43.26
C THR A 133 3.24 -12.32 42.81
N ASN A 134 3.47 -13.54 42.32
CA ASN A 134 4.79 -13.98 41.84
C ASN A 134 5.30 -13.12 40.68
N LYS A 135 4.43 -12.88 39.69
CA LYS A 135 4.74 -12.02 38.55
C LYS A 135 4.98 -10.58 38.99
N LEU A 136 4.17 -10.09 39.92
CA LEU A 136 4.30 -8.73 40.47
C LEU A 136 5.64 -8.54 41.20
N SER A 137 6.04 -9.49 42.05
CA SER A 137 7.33 -9.51 42.75
C SER A 137 8.51 -9.52 41.76
N GLN A 138 8.43 -10.34 40.71
CA GLN A 138 9.45 -10.37 39.66
C GLN A 138 9.61 -9.00 38.98
N ILE A 139 8.49 -8.34 38.65
CA ILE A 139 8.53 -6.99 38.05
C ILE A 139 9.22 -5.99 38.98
N PHE A 140 8.92 -6.04 40.29
CA PHE A 140 9.55 -5.14 41.26
C PHE A 140 11.07 -5.35 41.35
N GLU A 141 11.54 -6.61 41.42
CA GLU A 141 12.97 -6.90 41.46
C GLU A 141 13.70 -6.42 40.21
N GLU A 142 13.15 -6.66 39.03
CA GLU A 142 13.77 -6.24 37.77
C GLU A 142 13.78 -4.70 37.57
N CYS A 143 13.03 -3.96 38.38
CA CYS A 143 12.95 -2.50 38.36
C CYS A 143 13.77 -1.82 39.46
N LYS A 144 14.44 -2.58 40.33
CA LYS A 144 15.41 -2.04 41.29
C LYS A 144 16.70 -1.62 40.58
N GLU A 145 17.19 -0.45 40.94
CA GLU A 145 18.52 0.03 40.58
C GLU A 145 19.59 -0.68 41.42
N LYS A 146 20.87 -0.52 41.04
CA LYS A 146 22.01 -1.03 41.82
C LYS A 146 22.05 -0.48 43.26
N THR A 147 21.38 0.64 43.52
CA THR A 147 21.24 1.31 44.82
C THR A 147 20.12 0.72 45.68
N GLY A 148 19.31 -0.20 45.15
CA GLY A 148 18.12 -0.74 45.80
C GLY A 148 16.87 0.14 45.65
N LYS A 149 17.00 1.35 45.09
CA LYS A 149 15.86 2.25 44.78
C LYS A 149 15.11 1.77 43.53
N ILE A 150 13.79 1.93 43.51
CA ILE A 150 12.98 1.56 42.35
C ILE A 150 12.90 2.70 41.35
N ASP A 151 13.21 2.38 40.09
CA ASP A 151 12.92 3.26 38.97
C ASP A 151 11.42 3.27 38.69
N LYS A 152 10.76 4.35 39.11
CA LYS A 152 9.31 4.56 38.93
C LYS A 152 8.90 4.47 37.46
N LYS A 153 9.66 5.07 36.54
CA LYS A 153 9.30 5.10 35.11
C LYS A 153 9.34 3.69 34.54
N ARG A 154 10.41 2.95 34.82
CA ARG A 154 10.57 1.56 34.36
C ARG A 154 9.51 0.65 34.94
N LEU A 155 9.16 0.82 36.23
CA LEU A 155 8.12 0.04 36.88
C LEU A 155 6.75 0.28 36.27
N LEU A 156 6.33 1.53 36.11
CA LEU A 156 5.04 1.86 35.51
C LEU A 156 4.93 1.28 34.09
N LEU A 157 5.98 1.41 33.28
CA LEU A 157 6.01 0.86 31.93
C LEU A 157 5.87 -0.68 31.91
N LYS A 158 6.54 -1.39 32.83
CA LYS A 158 6.39 -2.85 32.96
C LYS A 158 5.01 -3.29 33.43
N LEU A 159 4.41 -2.57 34.39
CA LEU A 159 3.05 -2.87 34.86
C LEU A 159 2.03 -2.70 33.73
N ILE A 160 2.11 -1.58 33.00
CA ILE A 160 1.26 -1.29 31.84
C ILE A 160 1.37 -2.42 30.80
N ASN A 161 2.60 -2.79 30.43
CA ASN A 161 2.84 -3.78 29.39
C ASN A 161 2.43 -5.20 29.81
N THR A 162 2.72 -5.59 31.05
CA THR A 162 2.46 -6.97 31.53
C THR A 162 0.98 -7.22 31.76
N TYR A 163 0.26 -6.26 32.34
CA TYR A 163 -1.14 -6.43 32.72
C TYR A 163 -2.13 -5.76 31.75
N THR A 164 -1.63 -5.10 30.70
CA THR A 164 -2.45 -4.41 29.68
C THR A 164 -3.38 -3.35 30.29
N ILE A 165 -2.86 -2.62 31.28
CA ILE A 165 -3.59 -1.59 32.04
C ILE A 165 -3.17 -0.18 31.64
N SER A 166 -3.96 0.83 32.00
CA SER A 166 -3.58 2.23 31.79
C SER A 166 -2.48 2.70 32.75
N LYS A 167 -1.88 3.85 32.44
CA LYS A 167 -0.98 4.56 33.35
C LYS A 167 -1.65 4.95 34.66
N TYR A 168 -2.94 5.30 34.64
CA TYR A 168 -3.67 5.71 35.85
C TYR A 168 -3.87 4.52 36.79
N THR A 169 -4.21 3.36 36.23
CA THR A 169 -4.34 2.10 36.97
C THR A 169 -2.97 1.63 37.49
N ALA A 170 -1.91 1.73 36.68
CA ALA A 170 -0.55 1.42 37.12
C ALA A 170 -0.07 2.36 38.25
N GLU A 171 -0.36 3.66 38.16
CA GLU A 171 -0.06 4.62 39.23
C GLU A 171 -0.81 4.32 40.52
N LYS A 172 -2.06 3.84 40.42
CA LYS A 172 -2.85 3.41 41.57
C LYS A 172 -2.21 2.21 42.28
N ILE A 173 -1.75 1.21 41.51
CA ILE A 173 -1.01 0.06 42.04
C ILE A 173 0.31 0.51 42.68
N PHE A 174 1.04 1.42 42.04
CA PHE A 174 2.30 1.95 42.59
C PHE A 174 2.09 2.61 43.96
N LYS A 175 1.01 3.38 44.15
CA LYS A 175 0.66 4.03 45.42
C LYS A 175 0.36 3.07 46.57
N PHE A 176 0.10 1.79 46.30
CA PHE A 176 -0.05 0.79 47.36
C PHE A 176 1.27 0.47 48.06
N ASN A 177 2.41 0.91 47.52
CA ASN A 177 3.75 0.69 48.07
C ASN A 177 4.07 -0.80 48.32
N LEU A 178 3.50 -1.70 47.52
CA LEU A 178 3.72 -3.16 47.62
C LEU A 178 5.18 -3.55 47.40
N HIS A 179 5.93 -2.72 46.67
CA HIS A 179 7.33 -2.93 46.35
C HIS A 179 8.28 -2.79 47.54
N SER A 180 7.82 -2.17 48.64
CA SER A 180 8.54 -2.04 49.90
C SER A 180 7.96 -2.93 51.00
N SER A 181 6.98 -3.78 50.68
CA SER A 181 6.34 -4.66 51.66
C SER A 181 7.16 -5.92 51.91
N ASN A 182 7.34 -6.26 53.19
CA ASN A 182 7.93 -7.53 53.62
C ASN A 182 6.92 -8.70 53.58
N ALA A 183 5.63 -8.42 53.39
CA ALA A 183 4.53 -9.39 53.39
C ALA A 183 3.62 -9.19 52.17
N ILE A 184 4.23 -9.11 50.99
CA ILE A 184 3.54 -8.75 49.74
C ILE A 184 2.29 -9.61 49.49
N GLU A 185 2.32 -10.92 49.77
CA GLU A 185 1.16 -11.79 49.58
C GLU A 185 -0.04 -11.42 50.46
N GLN A 186 0.20 -11.05 51.73
CA GLN A 186 -0.86 -10.64 52.65
C GLN A 186 -1.43 -9.27 52.25
N ASP A 187 -0.56 -8.32 51.94
CA ASP A 187 -0.99 -6.98 51.52
C ASP A 187 -1.78 -7.02 50.22
N THR A 188 -1.34 -7.85 49.27
CA THR A 188 -2.00 -8.04 47.98
C THR A 188 -3.40 -8.63 48.18
N LYS A 189 -3.55 -9.65 49.04
CA LYS A 189 -4.87 -10.21 49.41
C LYS A 189 -5.79 -9.18 50.06
N LYS A 190 -5.26 -8.35 50.96
CA LYS A 190 -6.03 -7.27 51.62
C LYS A 190 -6.57 -6.27 50.59
N TYR A 191 -5.75 -5.83 49.64
CA TYR A 191 -6.20 -4.92 48.59
C TYR A 191 -7.19 -5.60 47.64
N ILE A 192 -6.97 -6.87 47.26
CA ILE A 192 -7.93 -7.63 46.45
C ILE A 192 -9.31 -7.64 47.11
N GLN A 193 -9.40 -8.00 48.39
CA GLN A 193 -10.67 -8.03 49.11
C GLN A 193 -11.35 -6.65 49.14
N GLN A 194 -10.58 -5.59 49.41
CA GLN A 194 -11.10 -4.21 49.40
C GLN A 194 -11.67 -3.81 48.03
N PHE A 195 -10.99 -4.19 46.94
CA PHE A 195 -11.45 -3.88 45.58
C PHE A 195 -12.60 -4.80 45.13
N GLU A 196 -12.67 -6.04 45.60
CA GLU A 196 -13.82 -6.93 45.36
C GLU A 196 -15.10 -6.40 46.02
N GLU A 197 -15.02 -5.92 47.26
CA GLU A 197 -16.14 -5.25 47.92
C GLU A 197 -16.60 -4.02 47.13
N LYS A 198 -15.64 -3.23 46.63
CA LYS A 198 -15.92 -2.06 45.79
C LYS A 198 -16.57 -2.47 44.46
N LYS A 199 -16.06 -3.52 43.82
CA LYS A 199 -16.60 -4.09 42.56
C LYS A 199 -18.06 -4.50 42.74
N ASN A 200 -18.37 -5.24 43.80
CA ASN A 200 -19.71 -5.72 44.10
C ASN A 200 -20.69 -4.58 44.37
N LYS A 201 -20.24 -3.53 45.07
CA LYS A 201 -21.05 -2.30 45.28
C LYS A 201 -21.40 -1.59 43.97
N LEU A 202 -20.44 -1.48 43.05
CA LEU A 202 -20.68 -0.86 41.73
C LEU A 202 -21.67 -1.69 40.90
N ILE A 203 -21.50 -3.02 40.86
CA ILE A 203 -22.43 -3.93 40.17
C ILE A 203 -23.84 -3.81 40.75
N ALA A 204 -23.99 -3.81 42.08
CA ALA A 204 -25.28 -3.66 42.74
C ALA A 204 -25.94 -2.30 42.44
N ALA A 205 -25.15 -1.22 42.32
CA ALA A 205 -25.65 0.10 41.98
C ALA A 205 -26.23 0.18 40.55
N HIS A 206 -25.66 -0.57 39.60
CA HIS A 206 -26.22 -0.70 38.25
C HIS A 206 -27.45 -1.61 38.22
N GLN A 207 -27.44 -2.73 38.94
CA GLN A 207 -28.60 -3.61 39.08
C GLN A 207 -29.82 -2.88 39.66
N ALA A 208 -29.62 -1.98 40.63
CA ALA A 208 -30.68 -1.15 41.20
C ALA A 208 -31.31 -0.18 40.19
N LYS A 209 -30.63 0.11 39.07
CA LYS A 209 -31.12 0.94 37.95
C LYS A 209 -31.68 0.11 36.80
N ASN A 210 -31.82 -1.21 36.95
CA ASN A 210 -32.11 -2.16 35.87
C ASN A 210 -31.08 -2.13 34.72
N GLU A 211 -29.83 -1.79 35.04
CA GLU A 211 -28.71 -1.80 34.11
C GLU A 211 -27.83 -3.04 34.37
N THR A 212 -27.33 -3.67 33.31
CA THR A 212 -26.31 -4.73 33.40
C THR A 212 -25.01 -4.25 32.76
N ILE A 213 -23.91 -4.96 32.98
CA ILE A 213 -22.60 -4.59 32.43
C ILE A 213 -22.02 -5.81 31.73
N ASN A 214 -21.54 -5.64 30.49
CA ASN A 214 -20.91 -6.71 29.73
C ASN A 214 -19.41 -6.84 30.05
N GLU A 215 -18.74 -7.80 29.40
CA GLU A 215 -17.30 -8.05 29.58
C GLU A 215 -16.40 -6.87 29.19
N LYS A 216 -16.91 -5.95 28.34
CA LYS A 216 -16.20 -4.73 27.95
C LYS A 216 -16.40 -3.59 28.93
N PHE A 217 -17.17 -3.79 30.01
CA PHE A 217 -17.58 -2.74 30.95
C PHE A 217 -18.54 -1.69 30.35
N GLU A 218 -19.23 -2.05 29.26
CA GLU A 218 -20.30 -1.25 28.66
C GLU A 218 -21.60 -1.48 29.44
N VAL A 219 -22.31 -0.40 29.73
CA VAL A 219 -23.60 -0.43 30.41
C VAL A 219 -24.69 -0.83 29.42
N LEU A 220 -25.46 -1.87 29.74
CA LEU A 220 -26.63 -2.30 29.00
C LEU A 220 -27.90 -1.86 29.71
N GLU A 221 -28.85 -1.35 28.95
CA GLU A 221 -30.20 -1.02 29.38
C GLU A 221 -31.16 -1.86 28.53
N ASN A 222 -31.99 -2.70 29.16
CA ASN A 222 -32.88 -3.65 28.48
C ASN A 222 -32.16 -4.59 27.47
N GLY A 223 -30.92 -4.99 27.79
CA GLY A 223 -30.13 -5.89 26.94
C GLY A 223 -29.47 -5.24 25.72
N LYS A 224 -29.62 -3.93 25.53
CA LYS A 224 -28.90 -3.16 24.50
C LYS A 224 -27.86 -2.25 25.13
N VAL A 225 -26.72 -2.08 24.47
CA VAL A 225 -25.67 -1.17 24.92
C VAL A 225 -26.21 0.26 24.92
N LYS A 226 -26.14 0.92 26.07
CA LYS A 226 -26.55 2.32 26.23
C LYS A 226 -25.49 3.21 25.59
N THR A 227 -25.90 4.06 24.66
CA THR A 227 -25.02 5.00 23.97
C THR A 227 -25.31 6.44 24.38
N THR A 228 -24.28 7.28 24.42
CA THR A 228 -24.41 8.73 24.64
C THR A 228 -23.37 9.48 23.81
N ILE A 229 -23.68 10.71 23.41
CA ILE A 229 -22.71 11.58 22.74
C ILE A 229 -21.70 12.07 23.79
N ARG A 230 -20.51 11.47 23.80
CA ARG A 230 -19.47 11.79 24.78
C ARG A 230 -18.08 11.82 24.14
N ARG A 231 -17.11 12.29 24.93
CA ARG A 231 -15.68 12.14 24.60
C ARG A 231 -15.14 10.85 25.23
N LEU A 232 -14.03 10.36 24.68
CA LEU A 232 -13.26 9.31 25.32
C LEU A 232 -12.71 9.80 26.67
N SER A 233 -12.77 8.93 27.67
CA SER A 233 -12.13 9.17 28.95
C SER A 233 -10.61 9.05 28.84
N ASN A 234 -9.90 9.62 29.81
CA ASN A 234 -8.45 9.51 29.87
C ASN A 234 -7.97 8.04 29.93
N GLU A 235 -8.75 7.15 30.57
CA GLU A 235 -8.45 5.72 30.65
C GLU A 235 -8.53 5.06 29.26
N GLU A 236 -9.58 5.36 28.49
CA GLU A 236 -9.76 4.84 27.13
C GLU A 236 -8.68 5.35 26.17
N ILE A 237 -8.35 6.64 26.25
CA ILE A 237 -7.29 7.26 25.45
C ILE A 237 -5.95 6.58 25.74
N ASP A 238 -5.60 6.41 27.01
CA ASP A 238 -4.32 5.83 27.40
C ASP A 238 -4.18 4.37 26.96
N LEU A 239 -5.26 3.59 27.10
CA LEU A 239 -5.29 2.21 26.62
C LEU A 239 -5.14 2.10 25.10
N SER A 240 -5.81 2.98 24.34
CA SER A 240 -5.64 3.02 22.88
C SER A 240 -4.21 3.41 22.49
N VAL A 241 -3.64 4.44 23.13
CA VAL A 241 -2.26 4.87 22.92
C VAL A 241 -1.27 3.74 23.23
N ASN A 242 -1.46 3.01 24.33
CA ASN A 242 -0.62 1.88 24.71
C ASN A 242 -0.77 0.69 23.76
N ARG A 243 -1.98 0.45 23.23
CA ARG A 243 -2.22 -0.58 22.21
C ARG A 243 -1.40 -0.28 20.96
N VAL A 244 -1.55 0.91 20.39
CA VAL A 244 -0.84 1.26 19.16
C VAL A 244 0.67 1.39 19.36
N SER A 245 1.12 1.86 20.54
CA SER A 245 2.56 2.01 20.81
C SER A 245 3.29 0.67 20.85
N ARG A 246 2.61 -0.41 21.27
CA ARG A 246 3.12 -1.79 21.19
C ARG A 246 3.18 -2.30 19.75
N ILE A 247 2.10 -2.08 18.99
CA ILE A 247 1.98 -2.50 17.59
C ILE A 247 3.14 -1.93 16.76
N VAL A 248 3.38 -0.61 16.87
CA VAL A 248 4.44 0.08 16.11
C VAL A 248 5.83 0.05 16.80
N LYS A 249 5.93 -0.53 18.00
CA LYS A 249 7.15 -0.61 18.82
C LYS A 249 7.78 0.75 19.19
N ILE A 250 6.95 1.73 19.56
CA ILE A 250 7.40 3.10 19.94
C ILE A 250 7.30 3.40 21.45
N GLY A 251 6.85 2.43 22.25
CA GLY A 251 6.53 2.63 23.68
C GLY A 251 7.67 3.16 24.57
N MET A 252 8.94 3.02 24.19
CA MET A 252 10.07 3.57 24.96
C MET A 252 10.33 5.06 24.70
N PHE A 253 9.69 5.65 23.68
CA PHE A 253 9.89 7.02 23.25
C PHE A 253 8.71 7.94 23.57
N MET A 254 7.75 7.49 24.40
CA MET A 254 6.48 8.21 24.66
C MET A 254 6.66 9.63 25.19
N ASP A 255 7.71 9.86 25.99
CA ASP A 255 8.03 11.17 26.58
C ASP A 255 8.83 12.08 25.65
N ARG A 256 9.31 11.58 24.50
CA ARG A 256 10.18 12.34 23.59
C ARG A 256 9.39 13.24 22.63
N TYR A 257 10.05 14.26 22.13
CA TYR A 257 9.56 15.13 21.05
C TYR A 257 9.98 14.61 19.67
N PRO A 258 9.26 14.91 18.58
CA PRO A 258 9.61 14.47 17.23
C PRO A 258 11.05 14.79 16.81
N ALA A 259 11.59 15.94 17.23
CA ALA A 259 12.96 16.34 16.93
C ALA A 259 14.04 15.43 17.55
N GLU A 260 13.68 14.61 18.56
CA GLU A 260 14.57 13.68 19.26
C GLU A 260 14.51 12.25 18.69
N LEU A 261 13.80 12.06 17.57
CA LEU A 261 13.53 10.76 16.94
C LEU A 261 14.17 10.67 15.55
N SER A 262 14.55 9.46 15.14
CA SER A 262 14.95 9.19 13.76
C SER A 262 13.75 9.25 12.81
N GLY A 263 13.99 9.37 11.49
CA GLY A 263 12.92 9.41 10.48
C GLY A 263 11.97 8.20 10.54
N GLY A 264 12.52 6.98 10.67
CA GLY A 264 11.70 5.77 10.85
C GLY A 264 10.90 5.76 12.16
N GLN A 265 11.46 6.31 13.25
CA GLN A 265 10.73 6.46 14.52
C GLN A 265 9.59 7.49 14.39
N GLN A 266 9.83 8.63 13.75
CA GLN A 266 8.78 9.62 13.47
C GLN A 266 7.66 9.01 12.63
N GLN A 267 8.00 8.21 11.61
CA GLN A 267 7.00 7.52 10.82
C GLN A 267 6.17 6.54 11.65
N ARG A 268 6.79 5.75 12.54
CA ARG A 268 6.09 4.86 13.48
C ARG A 268 5.11 5.65 14.37
N VAL A 269 5.47 6.86 14.82
CA VAL A 269 4.56 7.76 15.57
C VAL A 269 3.38 8.20 14.69
N ALA A 270 3.62 8.58 13.44
CA ALA A 270 2.56 9.00 12.52
C ALA A 270 1.59 7.85 12.20
N ILE A 271 2.11 6.64 11.99
CA ILE A 271 1.31 5.41 11.84
C ILE A 271 0.49 5.15 13.10
N ALA A 272 1.11 5.20 14.28
CA ALA A 272 0.41 4.98 15.55
C ALA A 272 -0.74 5.96 15.76
N ARG A 273 -0.52 7.25 15.49
CA ARG A 273 -1.55 8.29 15.53
C ARG A 273 -2.72 7.95 14.61
N THR A 274 -2.43 7.44 13.41
CA THR A 274 -3.45 7.12 12.41
C THR A 274 -4.22 5.84 12.75
N LEU A 275 -3.58 4.88 13.42
CA LEU A 275 -4.21 3.62 13.87
C LEU A 275 -4.97 3.73 15.19
N ALA A 276 -4.71 4.77 16.00
CA ALA A 276 -5.30 4.93 17.32
C ALA A 276 -6.85 4.99 17.32
N PRO A 277 -7.50 5.67 16.34
CA PRO A 277 -8.95 5.68 16.22
C PRO A 277 -9.57 4.38 15.67
N GLU A 278 -8.76 3.37 15.34
CA GLU A 278 -9.21 2.11 14.71
C GLU A 278 -9.95 2.35 13.38
N PRO A 279 -9.30 3.02 12.41
CA PRO A 279 -9.94 3.32 11.14
C PRO A 279 -10.28 2.05 10.36
N GLN A 280 -11.37 2.11 9.61
CA GLN A 280 -11.81 1.01 8.76
C GLN A 280 -10.96 0.87 7.50
N VAL A 281 -10.38 1.97 7.03
CA VAL A 281 -9.51 2.02 5.86
C VAL A 281 -8.33 2.92 6.20
N LEU A 282 -7.12 2.49 5.82
CA LEU A 282 -5.91 3.27 5.98
C LEU A 282 -5.37 3.71 4.61
N PHE A 283 -5.32 5.02 4.40
CA PHE A 283 -4.75 5.65 3.22
C PHE A 283 -3.33 6.11 3.50
N MET A 284 -2.42 5.91 2.55
CA MET A 284 -1.04 6.37 2.64
C MET A 284 -0.60 7.01 1.34
N ASP A 285 -0.13 8.27 1.41
CA ASP A 285 0.35 9.04 0.27
C ASP A 285 1.88 9.12 0.33
N GLU A 286 2.57 8.26 -0.42
CA GLU A 286 4.05 8.15 -0.48
C GLU A 286 4.77 8.16 0.89
N PRO A 287 4.36 7.36 1.87
CA PRO A 287 4.83 7.50 3.25
C PRO A 287 6.32 7.15 3.45
N LEU A 288 6.96 6.52 2.46
CA LEU A 288 8.35 6.09 2.49
C LEU A 288 9.30 6.96 1.65
N SER A 289 8.79 7.95 0.91
CA SER A 289 9.61 8.74 -0.03
C SER A 289 10.76 9.49 0.65
N ASN A 290 10.55 9.94 1.89
CA ASN A 290 11.51 10.76 2.63
C ASN A 290 12.56 9.96 3.40
N LEU A 291 12.53 8.63 3.32
CA LEU A 291 13.46 7.75 4.02
C LEU A 291 14.62 7.30 3.14
N ASP A 292 15.76 7.00 3.77
CA ASP A 292 16.88 6.33 3.12
C ASP A 292 16.55 4.87 2.75
N ALA A 293 17.35 4.28 1.86
CA ALA A 293 17.10 2.93 1.34
C ALA A 293 17.00 1.84 2.42
N LYS A 294 17.82 1.91 3.47
CA LYS A 294 17.84 0.91 4.55
C LYS A 294 16.57 1.02 5.40
N LEU A 295 16.19 2.24 5.77
CA LEU A 295 14.96 2.49 6.52
C LEU A 295 13.71 2.18 5.69
N ARG A 296 13.72 2.44 4.37
CA ARG A 296 12.61 2.03 3.49
C ARG A 296 12.37 0.53 3.55
N LEU A 297 13.42 -0.29 3.47
CA LEU A 297 13.29 -1.76 3.57
C LEU A 297 12.70 -2.20 4.92
N GLU A 298 13.20 -1.65 6.03
CA GLU A 298 12.68 -1.96 7.37
C GLU A 298 11.20 -1.58 7.50
N MET A 299 10.83 -0.39 7.02
CA MET A 299 9.46 0.11 7.14
C MET A 299 8.50 -0.61 6.20
N ARG A 300 8.92 -1.07 5.02
CA ARG A 300 8.12 -1.94 4.14
C ARG A 300 7.69 -3.21 4.87
N TYR A 301 8.63 -3.88 5.52
CA TYR A 301 8.34 -5.08 6.30
C TYR A 301 7.37 -4.80 7.45
N GLU A 302 7.57 -3.69 8.17
CA GLU A 302 6.64 -3.31 9.24
C GLU A 302 5.25 -2.97 8.72
N LEU A 303 5.11 -2.32 7.55
CA LEU A 303 3.80 -2.08 6.94
C LEU A 303 3.07 -3.37 6.56
N GLN A 304 3.78 -4.37 6.00
CA GLN A 304 3.20 -5.69 5.73
C GLN A 304 2.74 -6.37 7.02
N ARG A 305 3.59 -6.38 8.06
CA ARG A 305 3.25 -6.92 9.37
C ARG A 305 2.02 -6.23 9.96
N LEU A 306 1.96 -4.89 9.89
CA LEU A 306 0.82 -4.12 10.38
C LEU A 306 -0.47 -4.45 9.64
N HIS A 307 -0.41 -4.61 8.32
CA HIS A 307 -1.57 -5.01 7.52
C HIS A 307 -2.10 -6.37 7.98
N VAL A 308 -1.22 -7.35 8.18
CA VAL A 308 -1.59 -8.69 8.67
C VAL A 308 -2.12 -8.65 10.11
N GLU A 309 -1.50 -7.91 11.01
CA GLU A 309 -1.91 -7.82 12.43
C GLU A 309 -3.23 -7.05 12.63
N THR A 310 -3.50 -6.03 11.83
CA THR A 310 -4.71 -5.19 11.95
C THR A 310 -5.87 -5.72 11.13
N GLY A 311 -5.60 -6.46 10.05
CA GLY A 311 -6.59 -6.90 9.07
C GLY A 311 -7.24 -5.73 8.32
N SER A 312 -6.68 -4.52 8.39
CA SER A 312 -7.24 -3.31 7.78
C SER A 312 -7.03 -3.24 6.27
N THR A 313 -8.02 -2.71 5.54
CA THR A 313 -7.86 -2.38 4.12
C THR A 313 -6.88 -1.22 3.99
N PHE A 314 -5.78 -1.42 3.26
CA PHE A 314 -4.75 -0.41 3.02
C PHE A 314 -4.82 0.05 1.56
N VAL A 315 -4.78 1.36 1.34
CA VAL A 315 -4.61 1.94 0.00
C VAL A 315 -3.39 2.85 0.02
N TYR A 316 -2.39 2.47 -0.73
CA TYR A 316 -1.05 3.02 -0.72
C TYR A 316 -0.75 3.69 -2.06
N VAL A 317 -0.20 4.89 -2.07
CA VAL A 317 0.26 5.56 -3.29
C VAL A 317 1.77 5.57 -3.31
N THR A 318 2.36 5.21 -4.45
CA THR A 318 3.80 5.30 -4.68
C THR A 318 4.14 5.50 -6.14
N HIS A 319 5.34 5.98 -6.38
CA HIS A 319 6.01 5.96 -7.68
C HIS A 319 7.07 4.84 -7.77
N ASP A 320 7.38 4.17 -6.66
CA ASP A 320 8.35 3.07 -6.61
C ASP A 320 7.68 1.74 -6.96
N GLN A 321 8.06 1.16 -8.09
CA GLN A 321 7.56 -0.13 -8.55
C GLN A 321 7.87 -1.25 -7.56
N MET A 322 9.05 -1.24 -6.92
CA MET A 322 9.44 -2.29 -5.96
C MET A 322 8.51 -2.27 -4.74
N GLU A 323 8.05 -1.10 -4.30
CA GLU A 323 7.04 -0.99 -3.25
C GLU A 323 5.72 -1.61 -3.67
N ALA A 324 5.24 -1.24 -4.87
CA ALA A 324 4.00 -1.79 -5.39
C ALA A 324 4.08 -3.32 -5.56
N MET A 325 5.19 -3.84 -6.06
CA MET A 325 5.38 -5.26 -6.33
C MET A 325 5.50 -6.10 -5.05
N THR A 326 6.02 -5.53 -3.96
CA THR A 326 6.26 -6.27 -2.70
C THR A 326 5.14 -6.12 -1.68
N LEU A 327 4.50 -4.95 -1.59
CA LEU A 327 3.48 -4.68 -0.57
C LEU A 327 2.07 -5.10 -0.99
N SER A 328 1.79 -5.07 -2.28
CA SER A 328 0.40 -5.07 -2.76
C SER A 328 -0.16 -6.47 -2.99
N THR A 329 -1.41 -6.62 -2.62
CA THR A 329 -2.29 -7.68 -3.13
C THR A 329 -2.65 -7.44 -4.60
N LYS A 330 -3.05 -6.22 -4.97
CA LYS A 330 -3.25 -5.79 -6.36
C LYS A 330 -2.69 -4.39 -6.56
N ILE A 331 -2.22 -4.11 -7.78
CA ILE A 331 -1.67 -2.84 -8.21
C ILE A 331 -2.66 -2.18 -9.17
N CYS A 332 -3.05 -0.96 -8.86
CA CYS A 332 -3.81 -0.05 -9.71
C CYS A 332 -2.80 0.84 -10.45
N LEU A 333 -2.45 0.47 -11.68
CA LEU A 333 -1.50 1.21 -12.50
C LEU A 333 -2.24 2.30 -13.28
N MET A 334 -1.87 3.56 -13.04
CA MET A 334 -2.49 4.74 -13.64
C MET A 334 -1.51 5.49 -14.54
N ASN A 335 -2.02 6.03 -15.65
CA ASN A 335 -1.29 6.94 -16.52
C ASN A 335 -2.22 8.06 -17.01
N ASN A 336 -1.78 9.32 -16.97
CA ASN A 336 -2.56 10.49 -17.42
C ASN A 336 -4.01 10.55 -16.93
N GLY A 337 -4.28 10.12 -15.68
CA GLY A 337 -5.61 10.11 -15.09
C GLY A 337 -6.48 8.91 -15.46
N LEU A 338 -6.00 8.02 -16.32
CA LEU A 338 -6.66 6.78 -16.73
C LEU A 338 -6.10 5.57 -16.00
N LEU A 339 -6.98 4.62 -15.69
CA LEU A 339 -6.59 3.29 -15.23
C LEU A 339 -6.08 2.46 -16.42
N GLN A 340 -4.85 1.98 -16.33
CA GLN A 340 -4.21 1.17 -17.38
C GLN A 340 -4.42 -0.33 -17.11
N GLN A 341 -4.20 -0.76 -15.86
CA GLN A 341 -4.42 -2.14 -15.44
C GLN A 341 -4.61 -2.20 -13.92
N TYR A 342 -5.47 -3.10 -13.47
CA TYR A 342 -5.69 -3.40 -12.06
C TYR A 342 -5.59 -4.89 -11.83
N ASP A 343 -4.45 -5.37 -11.33
CA ASP A 343 -4.16 -6.81 -11.25
C ASP A 343 -3.14 -7.13 -10.15
N TYR A 344 -2.92 -8.42 -9.86
CA TYR A 344 -1.87 -8.91 -8.97
C TYR A 344 -0.48 -8.55 -9.50
N PRO A 345 0.53 -8.33 -8.63
CA PRO A 345 1.87 -7.92 -9.04
C PRO A 345 2.51 -8.77 -10.16
N LEU A 346 2.51 -10.10 -10.00
CA LEU A 346 3.11 -10.98 -11.00
C LEU A 346 2.26 -11.10 -12.27
N SER A 347 0.93 -11.01 -12.18
CA SER A 347 0.06 -10.95 -13.35
C SER A 347 0.33 -9.68 -14.17
N LEU A 348 0.48 -8.53 -13.51
CA LEU A 348 0.83 -7.26 -14.13
C LEU A 348 2.20 -7.31 -14.82
N TYR A 349 3.19 -7.95 -14.20
CA TYR A 349 4.53 -8.11 -14.77
C TYR A 349 4.56 -9.06 -15.97
N ASN A 350 3.90 -10.22 -15.85
CA ASN A 350 3.92 -11.28 -16.87
C ASN A 350 2.96 -11.00 -18.04
N LYS A 351 1.82 -10.37 -17.77
CA LYS A 351 0.76 -10.11 -18.75
C LYS A 351 0.28 -8.64 -18.69
N PRO A 352 1.17 -7.68 -19.00
CA PRO A 352 0.81 -6.28 -19.10
C PRO A 352 -0.13 -6.04 -20.30
N ASN A 353 -1.24 -5.32 -20.07
CA ASN A 353 -2.30 -5.11 -21.07
C ASN A 353 -1.87 -4.22 -22.26
N ASN A 354 -0.84 -3.40 -22.08
CA ASN A 354 -0.36 -2.47 -23.09
C ASN A 354 1.13 -2.16 -22.90
N LEU A 355 1.72 -1.47 -23.89
CA LEU A 355 3.12 -1.09 -23.92
C LEU A 355 3.55 -0.27 -22.70
N PHE A 356 2.71 0.64 -22.22
CA PHE A 356 3.01 1.42 -21.01
C PHE A 356 3.12 0.51 -19.79
N CYS A 357 2.17 -0.41 -19.57
CA CYS A 357 2.26 -1.37 -18.47
C CYS A 357 3.54 -2.22 -18.55
N ALA A 358 3.91 -2.64 -19.76
CA ALA A 358 5.07 -3.48 -19.99
C ALA A 358 6.39 -2.74 -19.72
N ASP A 359 6.50 -1.50 -20.19
CA ASP A 359 7.66 -0.64 -19.99
C ASP A 359 7.79 -0.17 -18.54
N PHE A 360 6.67 0.25 -17.96
CA PHE A 360 6.65 0.85 -16.63
C PHE A 360 6.81 -0.17 -15.51
N VAL A 361 6.54 -1.45 -15.70
CA VAL A 361 6.64 -2.46 -14.64
C VAL A 361 7.79 -3.40 -14.94
N GLY A 362 8.87 -3.29 -14.17
CA GLY A 362 10.07 -4.09 -14.30
C GLY A 362 11.33 -3.24 -14.16
N ASN A 363 12.32 -3.71 -13.42
CA ASN A 363 13.63 -3.08 -13.33
C ASN A 363 14.72 -4.17 -13.41
N PRO A 364 15.44 -4.29 -14.53
CA PRO A 364 15.42 -3.40 -15.71
C PRO A 364 14.12 -3.46 -16.54
N SER A 365 13.86 -2.44 -17.37
CA SER A 365 12.67 -2.36 -18.22
C SER A 365 12.66 -3.43 -19.31
N ILE A 366 11.48 -3.72 -19.87
CA ILE A 366 11.33 -4.66 -20.99
C ILE A 366 12.06 -4.15 -22.24
N ASN A 367 12.59 -5.06 -23.04
CA ASN A 367 13.11 -4.71 -24.37
C ASN A 367 11.96 -4.72 -25.38
N PHE A 368 11.88 -3.68 -26.20
CA PHE A 368 10.96 -3.63 -27.34
C PHE A 368 11.72 -3.79 -28.65
N LEU A 369 11.20 -4.66 -29.51
CA LEU A 369 11.66 -4.83 -30.89
C LEU A 369 10.50 -4.52 -31.83
N GLU A 370 10.76 -3.66 -32.82
CA GLU A 370 9.83 -3.51 -33.94
C GLU A 370 9.83 -4.75 -34.82
N ALA A 371 8.64 -5.22 -35.14
CA ALA A 371 8.40 -6.40 -35.94
C ALA A 371 7.42 -6.04 -37.06
N LYS A 372 7.74 -6.38 -38.30
CA LYS A 372 6.84 -6.20 -39.43
C LYS A 372 6.49 -7.53 -40.07
N GLY A 373 5.20 -7.83 -40.25
CA GLY A 373 4.79 -9.11 -40.80
C GLY A 373 3.29 -9.40 -40.78
N LYS A 374 2.94 -10.67 -40.97
CA LYS A 374 1.54 -11.15 -41.03
C LYS A 374 1.39 -12.47 -40.31
N GLN A 375 0.15 -12.75 -39.91
CA GLN A 375 -0.26 -14.06 -39.43
C GLN A 375 -0.35 -15.05 -40.62
N ASN A 376 0.26 -16.20 -40.47
CA ASN A 376 0.22 -17.34 -41.38
C ASN A 376 -1.08 -18.15 -41.18
N GLN A 377 -1.38 -19.04 -42.13
CA GLN A 377 -2.58 -19.89 -42.05
C GLN A 377 -2.55 -20.89 -40.88
N ASP A 378 -1.37 -21.22 -40.36
CA ASP A 378 -1.17 -22.10 -39.21
C ASP A 378 -1.29 -21.35 -37.86
N GLY A 379 -1.55 -20.03 -37.89
CA GLY A 379 -1.68 -19.18 -36.71
C GLY A 379 -0.36 -18.56 -36.22
N THR A 380 0.79 -18.94 -36.79
CA THR A 380 2.10 -18.34 -36.48
C THR A 380 2.26 -16.98 -37.15
N PHE A 381 3.23 -16.18 -36.71
CA PHE A 381 3.59 -14.92 -37.35
C PHE A 381 5.03 -14.99 -37.84
N THR A 382 5.24 -14.55 -39.08
CA THR A 382 6.59 -14.35 -39.61
C THR A 382 6.88 -12.86 -39.64
N PHE A 383 7.89 -12.44 -38.88
CA PHE A 383 8.31 -11.05 -38.75
C PHE A 383 9.70 -10.80 -39.32
N THR A 384 9.89 -9.61 -39.85
CA THR A 384 11.21 -9.01 -40.04
C THR A 384 11.55 -8.14 -38.82
N VAL A 385 12.69 -8.41 -38.18
CA VAL A 385 13.19 -7.73 -36.96
C VAL A 385 14.68 -7.40 -37.11
N LEU A 386 15.23 -6.50 -36.27
CA LEU A 386 16.68 -6.23 -36.14
C LEU A 386 17.42 -6.02 -37.50
N ASP A 387 16.83 -5.20 -38.37
CA ASP A 387 17.37 -4.86 -39.70
C ASP A 387 17.67 -6.08 -40.60
N ASN A 388 16.63 -6.92 -40.83
CA ASN A 388 16.54 -8.05 -41.77
C ASN A 388 16.68 -9.48 -41.20
N LYS A 389 16.60 -9.67 -39.88
CA LYS A 389 16.46 -11.02 -39.31
C LYS A 389 15.02 -11.50 -39.39
N THR A 390 14.85 -12.82 -39.56
CA THR A 390 13.51 -13.44 -39.61
C THR A 390 13.17 -13.99 -38.24
N ALA A 391 12.05 -13.56 -37.67
CA ALA A 391 11.53 -14.08 -36.43
C ALA A 391 10.20 -14.79 -36.66
N VAL A 392 10.06 -16.00 -36.11
CA VAL A 392 8.79 -16.72 -36.09
C VAL A 392 8.22 -16.64 -34.68
N PHE A 393 7.04 -16.03 -34.54
CA PHE A 393 6.31 -15.96 -33.28
C PHE A 393 5.13 -16.95 -33.31
N THR A 394 5.03 -17.78 -32.28
CA THR A 394 3.94 -18.75 -32.12
C THR A 394 3.15 -18.38 -30.88
N PRO A 395 1.89 -17.92 -31.03
CA PRO A 395 1.00 -17.63 -29.91
C PRO A 395 0.72 -18.86 -29.04
N GLU A 396 0.47 -18.66 -27.75
CA GLU A 396 0.03 -19.73 -26.83
C GLU A 396 -1.38 -20.25 -27.15
N HIS A 397 -2.22 -19.37 -27.68
CA HIS A 397 -3.60 -19.67 -28.04
C HIS A 397 -3.85 -19.23 -29.48
N ASN A 398 -4.59 -20.04 -30.25
CA ASN A 398 -4.98 -19.67 -31.59
C ASN A 398 -6.05 -18.57 -31.56
N PHE A 399 -5.86 -17.55 -32.39
CA PHE A 399 -6.81 -16.44 -32.55
C PHE A 399 -6.71 -15.88 -33.97
N ASN A 400 -7.73 -15.14 -34.41
CA ASN A 400 -7.78 -14.52 -35.72
C ASN A 400 -7.42 -13.02 -35.61
N MET A 401 -6.35 -12.60 -36.31
CA MET A 401 -5.92 -11.20 -36.31
C MET A 401 -6.93 -10.24 -36.94
N GLN A 402 -7.69 -10.68 -37.93
CA GLN A 402 -8.66 -9.82 -38.60
C GLN A 402 -9.81 -9.47 -37.65
N GLU A 403 -10.34 -10.46 -36.94
CA GLU A 403 -11.34 -10.25 -35.87
C GLU A 403 -10.78 -9.35 -34.76
N TRP A 404 -9.50 -9.51 -34.41
CA TRP A 404 -8.85 -8.67 -33.41
C TRP A 404 -8.78 -7.19 -33.84
N PHE A 405 -8.43 -6.92 -35.11
CA PHE A 405 -8.42 -5.55 -35.65
C PHE A 405 -9.80 -4.92 -35.70
N GLU A 406 -10.82 -5.69 -36.10
CA GLU A 406 -12.21 -5.23 -36.11
C GLU A 406 -12.68 -4.82 -34.71
N HIS A 407 -12.36 -5.62 -33.69
CA HIS A 407 -12.68 -5.30 -32.30
C HIS A 407 -11.95 -4.03 -31.82
N ARG A 408 -10.65 -3.89 -32.11
CA ARG A 408 -9.86 -2.70 -31.77
C ARG A 408 -10.44 -1.43 -32.40
N ASP A 409 -10.74 -1.48 -33.69
CA ASP A 409 -11.22 -0.32 -34.44
C ASP A 409 -12.66 0.05 -34.02
N ALA A 410 -13.50 -0.92 -33.65
CA ALA A 410 -14.81 -0.70 -33.07
C ALA A 410 -14.74 -0.02 -31.68
N GLU A 411 -13.87 -0.50 -30.78
CA GLU A 411 -13.65 0.13 -29.45
C GLU A 411 -13.15 1.57 -29.57
N LYS A 412 -12.24 1.84 -30.52
CA LYS A 412 -11.78 3.20 -30.76
C LYS A 412 -12.92 4.09 -31.23
N HIS A 413 -13.75 3.58 -32.15
CA HIS A 413 -14.90 4.34 -32.66
C HIS A 413 -15.95 4.61 -31.59
N SER A 414 -16.24 3.66 -30.70
CA SER A 414 -17.16 3.88 -29.57
C SER A 414 -16.63 4.94 -28.60
N ASN A 415 -15.34 4.90 -28.27
CA ASN A 415 -14.72 5.91 -27.41
C ASN A 415 -14.78 7.31 -28.04
N ASP A 416 -14.49 7.43 -29.35
CA ASP A 416 -14.58 8.69 -30.09
C ASP A 416 -16.04 9.22 -30.16
N LEU A 417 -17.04 8.33 -30.23
CA LEU A 417 -18.45 8.69 -30.22
C LEU A 417 -18.91 9.15 -28.84
N ASP A 418 -18.53 8.45 -27.77
CA ASP A 418 -18.83 8.81 -26.38
C ASP A 418 -18.20 10.16 -26.00
N GLU A 419 -17.01 10.47 -26.52
CA GLU A 419 -16.38 11.78 -26.39
C GLU A 419 -17.17 12.89 -27.10
N LYS A 420 -17.80 12.60 -28.25
CA LYS A 420 -18.57 13.57 -29.04
C LYS A 420 -20.02 13.75 -28.58
N SER A 421 -20.64 12.72 -28.01
CA SER A 421 -22.05 12.74 -27.58
C SER A 421 -22.24 13.25 -26.16
N SER A 422 -21.22 13.16 -25.32
CA SER A 422 -21.26 13.70 -23.96
C SER A 422 -21.02 15.21 -23.98
N THR A 423 -21.66 15.97 -23.09
CA THR A 423 -21.34 17.39 -22.78
C THR A 423 -19.96 17.51 -22.10
N LYS A 424 -18.98 16.70 -22.51
CA LYS A 424 -17.61 16.71 -22.01
C LYS A 424 -16.89 17.95 -22.55
N VAL A 425 -16.21 18.62 -21.65
CA VAL A 425 -15.34 19.75 -21.99
C VAL A 425 -14.12 19.18 -22.70
N GLU A 426 -13.71 19.77 -23.84
CA GLU A 426 -12.49 19.39 -24.55
C GLU A 426 -11.31 19.24 -23.57
N LYS A 427 -10.77 18.02 -23.48
CA LYS A 427 -9.71 17.65 -22.56
C LYS A 427 -8.37 18.21 -23.05
N GLU A 428 -7.67 18.92 -22.18
CA GLU A 428 -6.37 19.55 -22.48
C GLU A 428 -5.23 18.53 -22.55
N ASN A 429 -5.23 17.54 -21.64
CA ASN A 429 -4.27 16.45 -21.66
C ASN A 429 -4.73 15.33 -22.60
N LYS A 430 -4.07 15.17 -23.75
CA LYS A 430 -4.41 14.13 -24.73
C LYS A 430 -4.07 12.73 -24.21
N ASP A 431 -4.97 11.79 -24.47
CA ASP A 431 -4.70 10.36 -24.31
C ASP A 431 -3.90 9.87 -25.51
N GLU A 432 -2.60 10.16 -25.52
CA GLU A 432 -1.69 9.73 -26.58
C GLU A 432 -1.25 8.27 -26.38
N VAL A 433 -1.00 7.58 -27.49
CA VAL A 433 -0.37 6.26 -27.45
C VAL A 433 0.99 6.41 -26.79
N PHE A 434 1.29 5.53 -25.84
CA PHE A 434 2.54 5.57 -25.11
C PHE A 434 3.73 5.49 -26.07
N LYS A 435 4.60 6.50 -26.02
CA LYS A 435 5.87 6.53 -26.75
C LYS A 435 6.87 5.65 -26.01
N TYR A 436 7.01 4.41 -26.48
CA TYR A 436 8.03 3.48 -26.00
C TYR A 436 9.39 3.84 -26.61
N HIS A 437 10.47 3.49 -25.90
CA HIS A 437 11.82 3.81 -26.35
C HIS A 437 12.55 2.53 -26.79
N ILE A 438 13.04 2.53 -28.03
CA ILE A 438 13.95 1.50 -28.54
C ILE A 438 15.37 2.06 -28.40
N GLN A 439 16.17 1.40 -27.57
CA GLN A 439 17.56 1.83 -27.39
C GLN A 439 18.38 1.45 -28.62
N LYS A 440 19.01 2.44 -29.26
CA LYS A 440 19.96 2.27 -30.38
C LYS A 440 21.28 2.92 -30.02
N VAL A 441 22.39 2.42 -30.59
CA VAL A 441 23.75 2.90 -30.25
C VAL A 441 23.99 4.31 -30.80
N ASN A 442 23.44 4.61 -31.97
CA ASN A 442 23.35 5.97 -32.50
C ASN A 442 21.91 6.46 -32.39
N GLU A 443 21.66 7.41 -31.48
CA GLU A 443 20.39 8.15 -31.40
C GLU A 443 20.37 9.24 -32.49
N ASP A 444 19.90 8.90 -33.68
CA ASP A 444 19.38 9.93 -34.56
C ASP A 444 18.03 10.37 -33.97
N TYR A 445 17.92 11.64 -33.58
CA TYR A 445 16.65 12.29 -33.20
C TYR A 445 15.74 12.39 -34.43
N ILE A 446 15.29 11.26 -34.96
CA ILE A 446 14.26 11.24 -35.98
C ILE A 446 12.95 11.43 -35.21
N SER A 447 12.31 12.58 -35.43
CA SER A 447 10.92 12.78 -35.03
C SER A 447 10.07 11.72 -35.76
N ASP A 448 9.55 10.74 -35.03
CA ASP A 448 8.64 9.69 -35.52
C ASP A 448 7.29 10.22 -36.08
N ASP A 449 7.12 11.54 -36.17
CA ASP A 449 5.86 12.20 -36.51
C ASP A 449 5.39 11.92 -37.96
N ASP A 450 6.23 11.32 -38.82
CA ASP A 450 5.94 11.07 -40.24
C ASP A 450 5.83 9.58 -40.65
N VAL A 451 5.94 8.61 -39.73
CA VAL A 451 5.83 7.17 -40.08
C VAL A 451 4.38 6.71 -40.10
N ILE A 452 3.87 6.33 -41.28
CA ILE A 452 2.52 5.76 -41.42
C ILE A 452 2.50 4.34 -40.83
N ILE A 453 1.92 4.20 -39.63
CA ILE A 453 1.74 2.91 -38.96
C ILE A 453 0.62 2.11 -39.63
N THR A 454 0.91 0.87 -40.00
CA THR A 454 -0.01 -0.08 -40.63
C THR A 454 -0.40 -1.22 -39.68
N ASN A 455 -1.40 -2.03 -40.04
CA ASN A 455 -1.77 -3.25 -39.31
C ASN A 455 -0.73 -4.38 -39.45
N GLU A 456 0.34 -4.17 -40.20
CA GLU A 456 1.46 -5.12 -40.33
C GLU A 456 2.62 -4.77 -39.39
N ASP A 457 2.51 -3.67 -38.64
CA ASP A 457 3.53 -3.20 -37.71
C ASP A 457 3.17 -3.60 -36.27
N PHE A 458 4.07 -4.36 -35.65
CA PHE A 458 3.94 -4.95 -34.33
C PHE A 458 5.15 -4.63 -33.47
N ILE A 459 5.02 -4.88 -32.17
CA ILE A 459 6.11 -4.75 -31.21
C ILE A 459 6.22 -6.06 -30.44
N LEU A 460 7.42 -6.64 -30.41
CA LEU A 460 7.76 -7.75 -29.54
C LEU A 460 8.35 -7.21 -28.24
N GLY A 461 7.74 -7.55 -27.11
CA GLY A 461 8.25 -7.32 -25.77
C GLY A 461 9.01 -8.53 -25.25
N ILE A 462 10.30 -8.35 -24.94
CA ILE A 462 11.19 -9.39 -24.43
C ILE A 462 11.76 -8.93 -23.09
N ARG A 463 11.40 -9.62 -22.00
CA ARG A 463 11.92 -9.29 -20.68
C ARG A 463 13.44 -9.58 -20.59
N PRO A 464 14.24 -8.77 -19.87
CA PRO A 464 15.69 -8.94 -19.83
C PRO A 464 16.17 -10.33 -19.39
N GLU A 465 15.46 -10.97 -18.47
CA GLU A 465 15.74 -12.34 -17.99
C GLU A 465 15.45 -13.43 -19.03
N LYS A 466 14.85 -13.07 -20.18
CA LYS A 466 14.58 -13.98 -21.31
C LYS A 466 15.70 -13.97 -22.35
N ILE A 467 16.73 -13.16 -22.15
CA ILE A 467 17.90 -13.11 -23.02
C ILE A 467 19.07 -13.71 -22.26
N THR A 468 19.56 -14.86 -22.69
CA THR A 468 20.70 -15.57 -22.09
C THR A 468 21.93 -15.48 -22.99
N VAL A 469 23.12 -15.56 -22.39
CA VAL A 469 24.39 -15.68 -23.11
C VAL A 469 24.83 -17.15 -23.09
N ASP A 470 24.93 -17.77 -24.25
CA ASP A 470 25.22 -19.20 -24.40
C ASP A 470 26.23 -19.42 -25.52
N VAL A 471 27.13 -20.40 -25.38
CA VAL A 471 28.12 -20.73 -26.43
C VAL A 471 27.45 -21.13 -27.76
N ASN A 472 26.23 -21.68 -27.71
CA ASN A 472 25.44 -22.07 -28.88
C ASN A 472 24.33 -21.06 -29.23
N GLY A 473 24.45 -19.81 -28.78
CA GLY A 473 23.49 -18.75 -29.10
C GLY A 473 23.39 -18.51 -30.60
N LYS A 474 22.21 -18.09 -31.06
CA LYS A 474 21.91 -17.87 -32.50
C LYS A 474 22.14 -16.44 -32.96
N LEU A 475 22.28 -15.51 -32.01
CA LEU A 475 22.44 -14.09 -32.29
C LEU A 475 23.80 -13.64 -31.77
N ASP A 476 24.61 -13.05 -32.64
CA ASP A 476 25.85 -12.40 -32.26
C ASP A 476 25.54 -11.02 -31.66
N ALA A 477 26.19 -10.71 -30.53
CA ALA A 477 26.07 -9.42 -29.86
C ALA A 477 27.42 -8.97 -29.28
N ALA A 478 27.63 -7.65 -29.23
CA ALA A 478 28.75 -7.05 -28.52
C ALA A 478 28.31 -6.60 -27.12
N VAL A 479 29.14 -6.80 -26.10
CA VAL A 479 28.87 -6.30 -24.75
C VAL A 479 29.25 -4.82 -24.67
N ASP A 480 28.27 -3.92 -24.71
CA ASP A 480 28.49 -2.47 -24.59
C ASP A 480 28.50 -2.01 -23.12
N GLY A 481 27.87 -2.77 -22.23
CA GLY A 481 27.83 -2.47 -20.80
C GLY A 481 27.66 -3.71 -19.94
N SER A 482 28.29 -3.70 -18.75
CA SER A 482 28.26 -4.80 -17.79
C SER A 482 28.15 -4.24 -16.38
N MET A 483 27.07 -4.61 -15.67
CA MET A 483 26.74 -4.12 -14.33
C MET A 483 26.52 -5.32 -13.39
N PRO A 484 27.58 -5.89 -12.79
CA PRO A 484 27.46 -6.98 -11.82
C PRO A 484 26.90 -6.45 -10.49
N THR A 485 25.79 -7.03 -10.03
CA THR A 485 25.14 -6.68 -8.74
C THR A 485 25.27 -7.80 -7.69
N GLY A 486 26.00 -8.87 -8.03
CA GLY A 486 26.37 -9.96 -7.13
C GLY A 486 25.70 -11.28 -7.51
N MET A 487 24.38 -11.41 -7.30
CA MET A 487 23.63 -12.61 -7.69
C MET A 487 23.26 -12.64 -9.18
N GLU A 488 23.37 -11.50 -9.85
CA GLU A 488 23.07 -11.31 -11.25
C GLU A 488 24.02 -10.25 -11.85
N SER A 489 24.12 -10.27 -13.18
CA SER A 489 24.83 -9.28 -13.98
C SER A 489 23.86 -8.75 -15.02
N THR A 490 23.61 -7.44 -15.00
CA THR A 490 22.83 -6.77 -16.05
C THR A 490 23.78 -6.38 -17.18
N LEU A 491 23.49 -6.84 -18.40
CA LEU A 491 24.28 -6.59 -19.60
C LEU A 491 23.51 -5.69 -20.56
N LYS A 492 24.24 -4.79 -21.23
CA LYS A 492 23.78 -4.07 -22.41
C LYS A 492 24.45 -4.68 -23.62
N LEU A 493 23.64 -5.26 -24.50
CA LEU A 493 24.05 -6.06 -25.63
C LEU A 493 23.69 -5.34 -26.93
N ASN A 494 24.69 -5.11 -27.77
CA ASN A 494 24.53 -4.43 -29.05
C ASN A 494 24.41 -5.45 -30.19
N ILE A 495 23.30 -5.38 -30.91
CA ILE A 495 22.98 -6.24 -32.04
C ILE A 495 22.58 -5.34 -33.20
N ASN A 496 23.41 -5.24 -34.25
CA ASN A 496 23.10 -4.44 -35.44
C ASN A 496 22.59 -3.03 -35.11
N ASN A 497 23.25 -2.29 -34.20
CA ASN A 497 22.88 -0.94 -33.74
C ASN A 497 21.69 -0.88 -32.75
N TYR A 498 21.07 -2.00 -32.39
CA TYR A 498 20.06 -2.09 -31.33
C TYR A 498 20.70 -2.49 -30.01
N LEU A 499 20.31 -1.84 -28.92
CA LEU A 499 20.80 -2.14 -27.57
C LEU A 499 19.71 -2.88 -26.79
N LEU A 500 19.97 -4.14 -26.47
CA LEU A 500 19.10 -4.97 -25.63
C LEU A 500 19.69 -5.12 -24.23
N THR A 501 18.81 -5.13 -23.24
CA THR A 501 19.16 -5.39 -21.84
C THR A 501 18.95 -6.87 -21.56
N SER A 502 19.96 -7.52 -21.01
CA SER A 502 19.89 -8.92 -20.54
C SER A 502 20.21 -8.97 -19.05
N VAL A 503 19.56 -9.87 -18.31
CA VAL A 503 19.91 -10.16 -16.92
C VAL A 503 20.37 -11.61 -16.83
N ILE A 504 21.63 -11.81 -16.47
CA ILE A 504 22.25 -13.12 -16.35
C ILE A 504 22.40 -13.46 -14.87
N PHE A 505 21.83 -14.60 -14.45
CA PHE A 505 21.94 -15.08 -13.07
C PHE A 505 23.26 -15.82 -12.84
N GLY A 506 23.84 -15.61 -11.66
CA GLY A 506 25.08 -16.26 -11.24
C GLY A 506 26.30 -15.33 -11.27
N ASN A 507 27.40 -15.81 -10.69
CA ASN A 507 28.63 -15.04 -10.53
C ASN A 507 29.48 -15.09 -11.81
N GLN A 508 28.93 -14.57 -12.91
CA GLN A 508 29.61 -14.45 -14.20
C GLN A 508 29.91 -12.99 -14.50
N SER A 509 31.16 -12.71 -14.86
CA SER A 509 31.63 -11.39 -15.26
C SER A 509 31.89 -11.35 -16.76
N PHE A 510 31.41 -10.29 -17.41
CA PHE A 510 31.58 -10.03 -18.83
C PHE A 510 32.42 -8.78 -19.03
N VAL A 511 33.34 -8.79 -20.00
CA VAL A 511 34.17 -7.63 -20.32
C VAL A 511 33.49 -6.82 -21.41
N ILE A 512 33.52 -5.49 -21.26
CA ILE A 512 33.00 -4.58 -22.27
C ILE A 512 33.82 -4.73 -23.56
N GLY A 513 33.15 -4.87 -24.69
CA GLY A 513 33.72 -5.12 -26.01
C GLY A 513 33.74 -6.60 -26.41
N ASP A 514 33.47 -7.52 -25.49
CA ASP A 514 33.42 -8.95 -25.80
C ASP A 514 32.33 -9.25 -26.83
N GLN A 515 32.64 -10.15 -27.77
CA GLN A 515 31.65 -10.75 -28.65
C GLN A 515 31.06 -11.97 -27.96
N VAL A 516 29.75 -11.97 -27.82
CA VAL A 516 29.00 -13.04 -27.18
C VAL A 516 27.89 -13.54 -28.10
N HIS A 517 27.52 -14.81 -27.91
CA HIS A 517 26.35 -15.38 -28.58
C HIS A 517 25.20 -15.42 -27.60
N ILE A 518 24.01 -14.97 -28.03
CA ILE A 518 22.82 -14.91 -27.19
C ILE A 518 21.69 -15.76 -27.72
N THR A 519 20.85 -16.18 -26.79
CA THR A 519 19.61 -16.92 -27.03
C THR A 519 18.45 -16.15 -26.42
N VAL A 520 17.38 -15.96 -27.20
CA VAL A 520 16.08 -15.54 -26.65
C VAL A 520 15.32 -16.81 -26.27
N LEU A 521 14.93 -16.92 -25.01
CA LEU A 521 14.18 -18.06 -24.51
C LEU A 521 12.80 -18.12 -25.20
N PRO A 522 12.33 -19.30 -25.65
CA PRO A 522 11.18 -19.42 -26.52
C PRO A 522 9.85 -19.46 -25.74
N TYR A 523 9.67 -18.60 -24.74
CA TYR A 523 8.44 -18.53 -23.94
C TYR A 523 8.31 -17.18 -23.23
N ASP A 524 7.08 -16.84 -22.83
CA ASP A 524 6.70 -15.56 -22.20
C ASP A 524 7.09 -14.32 -23.03
N ILE A 525 7.07 -14.44 -24.35
CA ILE A 525 7.28 -13.30 -25.26
C ILE A 525 5.94 -12.64 -25.54
N LEU A 526 5.92 -11.32 -25.52
CA LEU A 526 4.69 -10.54 -25.61
C LEU A 526 4.60 -9.88 -26.98
N LEU A 527 3.46 -10.01 -27.65
CA LEU A 527 3.19 -9.37 -28.94
C LEU A 527 2.18 -8.24 -28.75
N TYR A 528 2.52 -7.04 -29.21
CA TYR A 528 1.66 -5.85 -29.16
C TYR A 528 1.37 -5.30 -30.55
N ASP A 529 0.20 -4.68 -30.69
CA ASP A 529 -0.16 -3.88 -31.85
C ASP A 529 0.52 -2.51 -31.78
N ARG A 530 1.26 -2.10 -32.81
CA ARG A 530 1.94 -0.79 -32.82
C ARG A 530 0.95 0.38 -32.82
N LYS A 531 -0.23 0.21 -33.43
CA LYS A 531 -1.21 1.30 -33.61
C LYS A 531 -1.94 1.66 -32.31
N SER A 532 -2.33 0.67 -31.51
CA SER A 532 -3.04 0.87 -30.24
C SER A 532 -2.15 0.71 -29.00
N GLY A 533 -1.00 0.05 -29.13
CA GLY A 533 -0.15 -0.34 -28.02
C GLY A 533 -0.74 -1.44 -27.13
N LYS A 534 -1.86 -2.06 -27.50
CA LYS A 534 -2.50 -3.13 -26.72
C LYS A 534 -1.79 -4.47 -26.92
N LEU A 535 -1.78 -5.29 -25.87
CA LEU A 535 -1.31 -6.66 -25.93
C LEU A 535 -2.25 -7.47 -26.85
N ILE A 536 -1.65 -8.18 -27.81
CA ILE A 536 -2.34 -9.11 -28.69
C ILE A 536 -2.30 -10.52 -28.07
N ALA A 537 -1.10 -11.03 -27.81
CA ALA A 537 -0.89 -12.39 -27.31
C ALA A 537 0.46 -12.58 -26.60
N SER A 538 0.52 -13.56 -25.70
CA SER A 538 1.75 -14.17 -25.21
C SER A 538 2.11 -15.39 -26.08
N GLY A 539 3.40 -15.69 -26.19
CA GLY A 539 3.88 -16.74 -27.06
C GLY A 539 5.36 -17.04 -26.96
N SER A 540 5.83 -17.82 -27.93
CA SER A 540 7.23 -18.14 -28.13
C SER A 540 7.77 -17.40 -29.36
N VAL A 541 9.04 -17.02 -29.33
CA VAL A 541 9.72 -16.46 -30.52
C VAL A 541 10.97 -17.25 -30.82
N THR A 542 11.21 -17.50 -32.11
CA THR A 542 12.50 -18.00 -32.60
C THR A 542 13.03 -17.02 -33.62
N ILE A 543 14.18 -16.41 -33.33
CA ILE A 543 14.87 -15.49 -34.24
C ILE A 543 15.97 -16.28 -34.96
N GLN A 544 16.00 -16.17 -36.29
CA GLN A 544 16.97 -16.80 -37.19
C GLN A 544 17.94 -15.78 -37.77
#